data_AF-A0A2D5CR66-F1
#
_entry.id   AF-A0A2D5CR66-F1
#
_cell.length_a   1.000
_cell.length_b   1.000
_cell.length_c   1.000
_cell.angle_alpha   90.00
_cell.angle_beta   90.00
_cell.angle_gamma   90.00
#
_symmetry.space_group_name_H-M   'P 1'
#
loop_
_entity.id
_entity.type
_entity.pdbx_description
1 polymer ?
#
loop_
_entity_poly.entity_id
_entity_poly.type
_entity_poly.pdbx_seq_one_letter_code
_entity_poly.pdbx_strand_id
1 'polypeptide(L)'
;ENRLDSILKAQIRQILGSVSSNDILSTDRAALMLRIRNGAIDEAGALGIEIIDVRLKRTDLPNTNLAATFARMRAEREREAADEIARGNEAAQRVRASADRTQLEIVSDAKRQSEIIRGEADAKRNAIFAEAFGADPEFFEFYRSLAAYRVSLKSGNSTMIMSPNSEFFDYLKSDNSSE
;
A
#
# COMPACT_ATOMS: atom_id res chain seq x y z
N GLU A 1 45.29 58.82 -8.57
CA GLU A 1 44.05 58.02 -8.44
C GLU A 1 43.98 56.82 -9.38
N ASN A 2 43.96 57.00 -10.72
CA ASN A 2 43.74 55.90 -11.67
C ASN A 2 44.69 54.70 -11.55
N ARG A 3 45.94 54.91 -11.12
CA ARG A 3 46.93 53.84 -10.90
C ARG A 3 46.64 52.97 -9.66
N LEU A 4 46.14 53.57 -8.58
CA LEU A 4 45.79 52.83 -7.36
C LEU A 4 44.54 51.98 -7.59
N ASP A 5 43.56 52.55 -8.32
CA ASP A 5 42.35 51.83 -8.72
C ASP A 5 42.66 50.62 -9.60
N SER A 6 43.61 50.73 -10.54
CA SER A 6 44.03 49.59 -11.36
C SER A 6 44.71 48.48 -10.56
N ILE A 7 45.58 48.83 -9.61
CA ILE A 7 46.28 47.89 -8.72
C ILE A 7 45.25 47.13 -7.86
N LEU A 8 44.35 47.85 -7.20
CA LEU A 8 43.31 47.25 -6.37
C LEU A 8 42.39 46.34 -7.20
N LYS A 9 41.96 46.76 -8.39
CA LYS A 9 41.11 45.94 -9.27
C LYS A 9 41.80 44.68 -9.81
N ALA A 10 43.12 44.69 -9.97
CA ALA A 10 43.90 43.52 -10.38
C ALA A 10 43.98 42.50 -9.23
N GLN A 11 44.40 42.96 -8.05
CA GLN A 11 44.54 42.13 -6.85
C GLN A 11 43.20 41.53 -6.40
N ILE A 12 42.11 42.33 -6.43
CA ILE A 12 40.76 41.85 -6.12
C ILE A 12 40.35 40.71 -7.06
N ARG A 13 40.56 40.85 -8.38
CA ARG A 13 40.20 39.81 -9.35
C ARG A 13 41.03 38.54 -9.21
N GLN A 14 42.33 38.67 -8.98
CA GLN A 14 43.24 37.53 -8.83
C GLN A 14 42.87 36.70 -7.60
N ILE A 15 42.61 37.35 -6.46
CA ILE A 15 42.27 36.65 -5.22
C ILE A 15 40.84 36.08 -5.29
N LEU A 16 39.85 36.84 -5.76
CA LEU A 16 38.48 36.34 -5.90
C LEU A 16 38.35 35.20 -6.93
N GLY A 17 39.20 35.18 -7.97
CA GLY A 17 39.25 34.08 -8.94
C GLY A 17 39.84 32.78 -8.39
N SER A 18 40.48 32.81 -7.22
CA SER A 18 41.11 31.65 -6.59
C SER A 18 40.26 30.97 -5.50
N VAL A 19 39.08 31.51 -5.19
CA VAL A 19 38.21 31.04 -4.11
C VAL A 19 36.78 30.79 -4.59
N SER A 20 36.06 29.91 -3.90
CA SER A 20 34.66 29.58 -4.22
C SER A 20 33.72 30.72 -3.80
N SER A 21 32.58 30.84 -4.48
CA SER A 21 31.50 31.78 -4.14
C SER A 21 31.01 31.65 -2.69
N ASN A 22 31.05 30.44 -2.13
CA ASN A 22 30.66 30.20 -0.73
C ASN A 22 31.68 30.76 0.26
N ASP A 23 32.96 30.72 -0.08
CA ASP A 23 34.04 31.19 0.80
C ASP A 23 33.99 32.72 0.95
N ILE A 24 33.60 33.42 -0.11
CA ILE A 24 33.45 34.89 -0.16
C ILE A 24 32.31 35.39 0.76
N LEU A 25 31.30 34.54 0.97
CA LEU A 25 30.12 34.85 1.79
C LEU A 25 30.23 34.37 3.24
N SER A 26 31.32 33.69 3.59
CA SER A 26 31.55 33.09 4.91
C SER A 26 32.37 33.99 5.86
N THR A 27 32.62 33.51 7.07
CA THR A 27 33.54 34.14 8.06
C THR A 27 34.97 34.33 7.54
N ASP A 28 35.38 33.60 6.50
CA ASP A 28 36.73 33.66 5.93
C ASP A 28 36.98 34.91 5.07
N ARG A 29 35.94 35.73 4.86
CA ARG A 29 36.03 37.01 4.14
C ARG A 29 37.08 37.95 4.73
N ALA A 30 37.30 37.94 6.04
CA ALA A 30 38.33 38.76 6.68
C ALA A 30 39.74 38.38 6.22
N ALA A 31 40.03 37.08 6.08
CA ALA A 31 41.31 36.59 5.60
C ALA A 31 41.53 36.92 4.11
N LEU A 32 40.46 36.86 3.31
CA LEU A 32 40.47 37.30 1.90
C LEU A 32 40.79 38.79 1.77
N MET A 33 40.15 39.64 2.57
CA MET A 33 40.43 41.08 2.59
C MET A 33 41.89 41.39 2.95
N LEU A 34 42.44 40.66 3.93
CA LEU A 34 43.83 40.82 4.35
C LEU A 34 44.81 40.46 3.23
N ARG A 35 44.54 39.36 2.50
CA ARG A 35 45.36 38.95 1.34
C ARG A 35 45.34 39.98 0.22
N ILE A 36 44.16 40.54 -0.09
CA ILE A 36 44.01 41.60 -1.10
C ILE A 36 44.77 42.86 -0.67
N ARG A 37 44.64 43.26 0.60
CA ARG A 37 45.35 44.43 1.15
C ARG A 37 46.86 44.26 1.02
N ASN A 38 47.39 43.12 1.48
CA ASN A 38 48.84 42.89 1.49
C ASN A 38 49.42 42.86 0.06
N GLY A 39 48.76 42.20 -0.89
CA GLY A 39 49.18 42.22 -2.31
C GLY A 39 49.13 43.61 -2.95
N ALA A 40 48.19 44.46 -2.52
CA ALA A 40 48.10 45.84 -3.01
C ALA A 40 49.12 46.77 -2.35
N ILE A 41 49.54 46.53 -1.10
CA ILE A 41 50.56 47.32 -0.38
C ILE A 41 51.90 47.26 -1.10
N ASP A 42 52.32 46.07 -1.54
CA ASP A 42 53.61 45.88 -2.21
C ASP A 42 53.71 46.70 -3.51
N GLU A 43 52.62 46.76 -4.29
CA GLU A 43 52.54 47.56 -5.52
C GLU A 43 52.29 49.06 -5.27
N ALA A 44 51.54 49.41 -4.22
CA ALA A 44 51.25 50.80 -3.86
C ALA A 44 52.45 51.51 -3.20
N GLY A 45 53.33 50.78 -2.53
CA GLY A 45 54.57 51.30 -1.96
C GLY A 45 55.49 51.92 -3.03
N ALA A 46 55.52 51.34 -4.24
CA ALA A 46 56.25 51.89 -5.39
C ALA A 46 55.70 53.25 -5.88
N LEU A 47 54.48 53.62 -5.45
CA LEU A 47 53.82 54.89 -5.76
C LEU A 47 53.87 55.87 -4.58
N GLY A 48 54.47 55.49 -3.44
CA GLY A 48 54.52 56.30 -2.22
C GLY A 48 53.18 56.42 -1.50
N ILE A 49 52.28 55.45 -1.68
CA ILE A 49 50.92 55.44 -1.11
C ILE A 49 50.80 54.33 -0.08
N GLU A 50 50.26 54.65 1.10
CA GLU A 50 49.98 53.68 2.17
C GLU A 50 48.50 53.25 2.14
N ILE A 51 48.25 51.94 2.14
CA ILE A 51 46.91 51.36 2.18
C ILE A 51 46.61 50.88 3.60
N ILE A 52 45.67 51.56 4.28
CA ILE A 52 45.30 51.26 5.67
C ILE A 52 44.31 50.09 5.74
N ASP A 53 43.26 50.12 4.93
CA ASP A 53 42.20 49.09 4.92
C ASP A 53 41.56 48.95 3.54
N VAL A 54 41.10 47.74 3.22
CA VAL A 54 40.33 47.45 2.00
C VAL A 54 39.03 46.80 2.45
N ARG A 55 37.89 47.27 1.94
CA ARG A 55 36.57 46.70 2.23
C ARG A 55 35.77 46.44 0.97
N LEU A 56 35.21 45.25 0.86
CA LEU A 56 34.23 44.90 -0.16
C LEU A 56 32.88 45.56 0.16
N LYS A 57 32.35 46.37 -0.75
CA LYS A 57 31.07 47.09 -0.54
C LYS A 57 29.84 46.26 -0.90
N ARG A 58 29.88 45.50 -2.01
CA ARG A 58 28.76 44.62 -2.44
C ARG A 58 29.32 43.47 -3.29
N THR A 59 28.97 42.24 -2.95
CA THR A 59 29.27 41.03 -3.72
C THR A 59 27.96 40.55 -4.33
N ASP A 60 27.57 41.14 -5.46
CA ASP A 60 26.35 40.71 -6.13
C ASP A 60 26.61 39.41 -6.85
N LEU A 61 25.87 38.37 -6.47
CA LEU A 61 25.69 37.21 -7.33
C LEU A 61 24.83 37.64 -8.54
N PRO A 62 25.24 37.38 -9.78
CA PRO A 62 24.41 37.70 -10.94
C PRO A 62 23.08 36.94 -10.86
N ASN A 63 21.97 37.68 -10.88
CA ASN A 63 20.60 37.16 -10.77
C ASN A 63 20.27 36.05 -11.78
N THR A 64 21.04 35.95 -12.87
CA THR A 64 20.92 34.94 -13.92
C THR A 64 21.05 33.50 -13.41
N ASN A 65 21.80 33.24 -12.32
CA ASN A 65 22.05 31.88 -11.83
C ASN A 65 21.03 31.37 -10.78
N LEU A 66 20.19 32.23 -10.23
CA LEU A 66 19.23 31.84 -9.19
C LEU A 66 18.11 30.97 -9.78
N ALA A 67 17.58 31.33 -10.94
CA ALA A 67 16.51 30.58 -11.60
C ALA A 67 16.89 29.12 -11.90
N ALA A 68 18.10 28.89 -12.41
CA ALA A 68 18.61 27.54 -12.71
C ALA A 68 18.84 26.70 -11.44
N THR A 69 19.16 27.35 -10.32
CA THR A 69 19.33 26.67 -9.04
C THR A 69 17.98 26.31 -8.41
N PHE A 70 17.01 27.23 -8.43
CA PHE A 70 15.64 26.95 -7.99
C PHE A 70 14.97 25.86 -8.82
N ALA A 71 15.18 25.85 -10.14
CA ALA A 71 14.66 24.79 -11.01
C ALA A 71 15.23 23.42 -10.62
N ARG A 72 16.54 23.33 -10.34
CA ARG A 72 17.18 22.09 -9.85
C ARG A 72 16.65 21.67 -8.48
N MET A 73 16.51 22.59 -7.53
CA MET A 73 15.96 22.28 -6.20
C MET A 73 14.52 21.77 -6.28
N ARG A 74 13.70 22.35 -7.16
CA ARG A 74 12.33 21.90 -7.39
C ARG A 74 12.29 20.49 -7.99
N ALA A 75 13.08 20.24 -9.02
CA ALA A 75 13.16 18.93 -9.67
C ALA A 75 13.61 17.85 -8.68
N GLU A 76 14.58 18.15 -7.81
CA GLU A 76 15.05 17.21 -6.79
C GLU A 76 13.97 16.92 -5.75
N ARG A 77 13.26 17.94 -5.26
CA ARG A 77 12.11 17.76 -4.34
C ARG A 77 10.97 16.96 -4.98
N GLU A 78 10.65 17.21 -6.24
CA GLU A 78 9.61 16.48 -6.98
C GLU A 78 10.02 15.01 -7.17
N ARG A 79 11.30 14.75 -7.45
CA ARG A 79 11.85 13.39 -7.55
C ARG A 79 11.82 12.65 -6.21
N GLU A 80 12.25 13.29 -5.13
CA GLU A 80 12.23 12.72 -3.78
C GLU A 80 10.80 12.39 -3.34
N ALA A 81 9.85 13.30 -3.57
CA ALA A 81 8.43 13.05 -3.29
C ALA A 81 7.87 11.89 -4.12
N ALA A 82 8.20 11.81 -5.41
CA ALA A 82 7.77 10.71 -6.27
C ALA A 82 8.34 9.36 -5.81
N ASP A 83 9.59 9.32 -5.37
CA ASP A 83 10.23 8.11 -4.84
C ASP A 83 9.59 7.64 -3.53
N GLU A 84 9.30 8.57 -2.60
CA GLU A 84 8.59 8.25 -1.36
C GLU A 84 7.16 7.74 -1.62
N ILE A 85 6.44 8.34 -2.58
CA ILE A 85 5.12 7.87 -2.99
C ILE A 85 5.20 6.47 -3.60
N ALA A 86 6.21 6.21 -4.44
CA ALA A 86 6.42 4.90 -5.06
C ALA A 86 6.70 3.83 -4.00
N ARG A 87 7.60 4.11 -3.04
CA ARG A 87 7.90 3.21 -1.91
C ARG A 87 6.67 2.96 -1.03
N GLY A 88 5.88 3.99 -0.76
CA GLY A 88 4.63 3.87 -0.03
C GLY A 88 3.61 2.98 -0.75
N ASN A 89 3.46 3.14 -2.06
CA ASN A 89 2.57 2.33 -2.88
C ASN A 89 3.02 0.86 -2.96
N GLU A 90 4.32 0.61 -3.11
CA GLU A 90 4.88 -0.75 -3.12
C GLU A 90 4.63 -1.46 -1.78
N ALA A 91 4.91 -0.78 -0.66
CA ALA A 91 4.65 -1.32 0.67
C ALA A 91 3.16 -1.60 0.89
N ALA A 92 2.28 -0.68 0.49
CA ALA A 92 0.84 -0.87 0.58
C ALA A 92 0.36 -2.05 -0.28
N GLN A 93 0.88 -2.20 -1.50
CA GLN A 93 0.54 -3.32 -2.37
C GLN A 93 0.98 -4.66 -1.78
N ARG A 94 2.18 -4.72 -1.20
CA ARG A 94 2.68 -5.93 -0.51
C ARG A 94 1.78 -6.33 0.65
N VAL A 95 1.38 -5.36 1.48
CA VAL A 95 0.48 -5.61 2.62
C VAL A 95 -0.89 -6.09 2.15
N ARG A 96 -1.49 -5.43 1.14
CA ARG A 96 -2.78 -5.86 0.58
C ARG A 96 -2.72 -7.26 0.00
N ALA A 97 -1.71 -7.55 -0.82
CA ALA A 97 -1.55 -8.88 -1.41
C ALA A 97 -1.37 -9.98 -0.35
N SER A 98 -0.65 -9.69 0.74
CA SER A 98 -0.53 -10.62 1.86
C SER A 98 -1.86 -10.81 2.59
N ALA A 99 -2.62 -9.73 2.81
CA ALA A 99 -3.92 -9.79 3.47
C ALA A 99 -4.94 -10.59 2.63
N ASP A 100 -5.00 -10.34 1.32
CA ASP A 100 -5.88 -11.04 0.39
C ASP A 100 -5.56 -12.54 0.35
N ARG A 101 -4.26 -12.89 0.33
CA ARG A 101 -3.81 -14.28 0.41
C ARG A 101 -4.27 -14.94 1.71
N THR A 102 -4.01 -14.32 2.85
CA THR A 102 -4.41 -14.86 4.16
C THR A 102 -5.93 -15.01 4.27
N GLN A 103 -6.70 -14.04 3.76
CA GLN A 103 -8.16 -14.13 3.71
C GLN A 103 -8.59 -15.35 2.89
N LEU A 104 -8.03 -15.53 1.69
CA LEU A 104 -8.36 -16.64 0.82
C LEU A 104 -8.02 -17.99 1.46
N GLU A 105 -6.86 -18.12 2.09
CA GLU A 105 -6.43 -19.32 2.81
C GLU A 105 -7.42 -19.65 3.95
N ILE A 106 -7.73 -18.68 4.82
CA ILE A 106 -8.66 -18.87 5.95
C ILE A 106 -10.06 -19.27 5.45
N VAL A 107 -10.61 -18.57 4.46
CA VAL A 107 -11.95 -18.87 3.94
C VAL A 107 -11.97 -20.24 3.26
N SER A 108 -10.91 -20.60 2.54
CA SER A 108 -10.82 -21.89 1.86
C SER A 108 -10.70 -23.05 2.85
N ASP A 109 -9.89 -22.89 3.90
CA ASP A 109 -9.75 -23.90 4.95
C ASP A 109 -11.02 -24.04 5.78
N ALA A 110 -11.67 -22.91 6.14
CA ALA A 110 -12.96 -22.93 6.82
C ALA A 110 -14.03 -23.65 5.99
N LYS A 111 -14.10 -23.37 4.68
CA LYS A 111 -15.02 -24.05 3.77
C LYS A 111 -14.71 -25.54 3.66
N ARG A 112 -13.43 -25.91 3.48
CA ARG A 112 -12.99 -27.32 3.45
C ARG A 112 -13.45 -28.05 4.72
N GLN A 113 -13.21 -27.47 5.89
CA GLN A 113 -13.58 -28.07 7.17
C GLN A 113 -15.09 -28.19 7.33
N SER A 114 -15.86 -27.19 6.88
CA SER A 114 -17.32 -27.25 6.86
C SER A 114 -17.83 -28.40 5.99
N GLU A 115 -17.28 -28.59 4.79
CA GLU A 115 -17.70 -29.69 3.89
C GLU A 115 -17.32 -31.06 4.47
N ILE A 116 -16.16 -31.19 5.12
CA ILE A 116 -15.75 -32.42 5.81
C ILE A 116 -16.75 -32.75 6.93
N ILE A 117 -17.02 -31.79 7.83
CA ILE A 117 -17.95 -31.99 8.95
C ILE A 117 -19.34 -32.37 8.43
N ARG A 118 -19.81 -31.70 7.38
CA ARG A 118 -21.10 -32.01 6.76
C ARG A 118 -21.11 -33.42 6.17
N GLY A 119 -20.07 -33.82 5.44
CA GLY A 119 -19.95 -35.16 4.89
C GLY A 119 -19.90 -36.24 5.97
N GLU A 120 -19.17 -36.01 7.06
CA GLU A 120 -19.13 -36.92 8.22
C GLU A 120 -20.49 -37.00 8.93
N ALA A 121 -21.18 -35.86 9.09
CA ALA A 121 -22.51 -35.82 9.69
C ALA A 121 -23.54 -36.57 8.82
N ASP A 122 -23.51 -36.38 7.50
CA ASP A 122 -24.38 -37.08 6.56
C ASP A 122 -24.09 -38.58 6.53
N ALA A 123 -22.82 -38.98 6.58
CA ALA A 123 -22.43 -40.39 6.68
C ALA A 123 -22.93 -41.03 7.98
N LYS A 124 -22.73 -40.37 9.13
CA LYS A 124 -23.24 -40.84 10.43
C LYS A 124 -24.77 -40.93 10.44
N ARG A 125 -25.45 -39.91 9.92
CA ARG A 125 -26.91 -39.86 9.79
C ARG A 125 -27.40 -41.06 8.98
N ASN A 126 -26.80 -41.30 7.81
CA ASN A 126 -27.19 -42.41 6.94
C ASN A 126 -26.89 -43.78 7.57
N ALA A 127 -25.78 -43.92 8.31
CA ALA A 127 -25.45 -45.15 9.03
C ALA A 127 -26.48 -45.44 10.13
N ILE A 128 -26.83 -44.46 10.96
CA ILE A 128 -27.87 -44.59 12.00
C ILE A 128 -29.22 -44.93 11.36
N PHE A 129 -29.57 -44.26 10.25
CA PHE A 129 -30.79 -44.57 9.52
C PHE A 129 -30.77 -46.00 8.97
N ALA A 130 -29.70 -46.45 8.34
CA ALA A 130 -29.58 -47.81 7.81
C ALA A 130 -29.65 -48.87 8.93
N GLU A 131 -29.03 -48.62 10.08
CA GLU A 131 -29.11 -49.49 11.26
C GLU A 131 -30.54 -49.56 11.80
N ALA A 132 -31.20 -48.41 11.95
CA ALA A 132 -32.59 -48.35 12.40
C ALA A 132 -33.56 -49.01 11.39
N PHE A 133 -33.32 -48.85 10.08
CA PHE A 133 -34.14 -49.46 9.02
C PHE A 133 -33.87 -50.96 8.87
N GLY A 134 -32.67 -51.43 9.17
CA GLY A 134 -32.32 -52.85 9.13
C GLY A 134 -32.90 -53.65 10.29
N ALA A 135 -33.33 -53.00 11.37
CA ALA A 135 -33.91 -53.67 12.54
C ALA A 135 -35.31 -54.24 12.27
N ASP A 136 -36.17 -53.50 11.56
CA ASP A 136 -37.49 -53.95 11.12
C ASP A 136 -37.92 -53.18 9.84
N PRO A 137 -37.69 -53.78 8.65
CA PRO A 137 -38.02 -53.14 7.38
C PRO A 137 -39.53 -52.89 7.20
N GLU A 138 -40.38 -53.78 7.70
CA GLU A 138 -41.83 -53.74 7.50
C GLU A 138 -42.48 -52.66 8.38
N PHE A 139 -42.07 -52.56 9.65
CA PHE A 139 -42.50 -51.48 10.54
C PHE A 139 -42.06 -50.10 10.03
N PHE A 140 -40.88 -50.02 9.41
CA PHE A 140 -40.40 -48.76 8.85
C PHE A 140 -41.20 -48.32 7.62
N GLU A 141 -41.45 -49.22 6.65
CA GLU A 141 -42.26 -48.88 5.47
C GLU A 141 -43.67 -48.41 5.86
N PHE A 142 -44.24 -49.04 6.89
CA PHE A 142 -45.47 -48.60 7.54
C PHE A 142 -45.34 -47.21 8.19
N TYR A 143 -44.34 -46.96 9.03
CA TYR A 143 -44.15 -45.66 9.68
C TYR A 143 -43.87 -44.52 8.67
N ARG A 144 -43.09 -44.80 7.62
CA ARG A 144 -42.77 -43.85 6.54
C ARG A 144 -44.01 -43.49 5.73
N SER A 145 -44.85 -44.47 5.39
CA SER A 145 -46.12 -44.20 4.69
C SER A 145 -47.05 -43.34 5.56
N LEU A 146 -47.16 -43.62 6.87
CA LEU A 146 -47.92 -42.79 7.82
C LEU A 146 -47.38 -41.35 7.93
N ALA A 147 -46.06 -41.17 7.95
CA ALA A 147 -45.44 -39.85 7.95
C ALA A 147 -45.70 -39.10 6.63
N ALA A 148 -45.64 -39.79 5.50
CA ALA A 148 -45.98 -39.24 4.19
C ALA A 148 -47.45 -38.82 4.12
N TYR A 149 -48.37 -39.64 4.65
CA TYR A 149 -49.79 -39.27 4.78
C TYR A 149 -49.98 -38.02 5.61
N ARG A 150 -49.28 -37.90 6.75
CA ARG A 150 -49.37 -36.72 7.61
C ARG A 150 -48.88 -35.45 6.92
N VAL A 151 -47.85 -35.55 6.06
CA VAL A 151 -47.31 -34.41 5.32
C VAL A 151 -48.21 -34.03 4.14
N SER A 152 -48.77 -35.00 3.43
CA SER A 152 -49.63 -34.76 2.27
C SER A 152 -51.05 -34.34 2.65
N LEU A 153 -51.62 -34.91 3.71
CA LEU A 153 -52.99 -34.65 4.20
C LEU A 153 -53.04 -33.50 5.22
N LYS A 154 -52.39 -32.38 4.91
CA LYS A 154 -52.51 -31.15 5.73
C LYS A 154 -53.76 -30.36 5.36
N SER A 155 -54.34 -29.69 6.35
CA SER A 155 -55.52 -28.82 6.17
C SER A 155 -55.24 -27.78 5.08
N GLY A 156 -55.99 -27.85 3.97
CA GLY A 156 -55.83 -26.99 2.79
C GLY A 156 -55.73 -27.73 1.45
N ASN A 157 -55.38 -29.02 1.44
CA ASN A 157 -55.22 -29.83 0.21
C ASN A 157 -56.21 -31.00 0.16
N SER A 158 -57.51 -30.72 0.16
CA SER A 158 -58.58 -31.73 0.23
C SER A 158 -58.79 -32.57 -1.05
N THR A 159 -58.07 -32.26 -2.13
CA THR A 159 -58.17 -32.99 -3.41
C THR A 159 -56.79 -33.46 -3.85
N MET A 160 -56.60 -34.78 -3.91
CA MET A 160 -55.35 -35.40 -4.36
C MET A 160 -55.62 -36.28 -5.58
N ILE A 161 -54.93 -35.99 -6.69
CA ILE A 161 -55.04 -36.76 -7.94
C ILE A 161 -53.92 -37.79 -7.95
N MET A 162 -54.29 -39.07 -7.98
CA MET A 162 -53.34 -40.19 -7.96
C MET A 162 -53.65 -41.19 -9.06
N SER A 163 -52.61 -41.87 -9.53
CA SER A 163 -52.78 -43.01 -10.45
C SER A 163 -53.50 -44.16 -9.72
N PRO A 164 -54.42 -44.90 -10.37
CA PRO A 164 -55.10 -46.04 -9.78
C PRO A 164 -54.15 -47.12 -9.22
N ASN A 165 -52.94 -47.23 -9.77
CA ASN A 165 -51.91 -48.20 -9.37
C ASN A 165 -50.87 -47.61 -8.41
N SER A 166 -51.21 -46.55 -7.66
CA SER A 166 -50.25 -45.94 -6.74
C SER A 166 -50.12 -46.75 -5.46
N GLU A 167 -48.87 -47.11 -5.13
CA GLU A 167 -48.47 -47.78 -3.88
C GLU A 167 -48.63 -46.89 -2.64
N PHE A 168 -48.99 -45.62 -2.85
CA PHE A 168 -48.99 -44.62 -1.78
C PHE A 168 -49.89 -45.04 -0.62
N PHE A 169 -51.08 -45.59 -0.88
CA PHE A 169 -52.06 -45.97 0.14
C PHE A 169 -52.11 -47.48 0.46
N ASP A 170 -51.07 -48.24 0.12
CA ASP A 170 -51.13 -49.72 0.22
C ASP A 170 -51.43 -50.20 1.64
N TYR A 171 -50.78 -49.61 2.65
CA TYR A 171 -51.04 -49.91 4.07
C TYR A 171 -52.43 -49.50 4.57
N LEU A 172 -53.12 -48.58 3.88
CA LEU A 172 -54.51 -48.19 4.21
C LEU A 172 -55.52 -49.09 3.50
N LYS A 173 -55.17 -49.62 2.32
CA LYS A 173 -55.99 -50.55 1.54
C LYS A 173 -55.92 -51.99 2.06
N SER A 174 -54.75 -52.40 2.57
CA SER A 174 -54.51 -53.77 3.05
C SER A 174 -55.26 -54.14 4.33
N ASP A 175 -55.72 -53.15 5.12
CA ASP A 175 -56.54 -53.37 6.32
C ASP A 175 -58.04 -53.63 5.98
N ASN A 176 -58.45 -53.31 4.74
CA ASN A 176 -59.82 -53.49 4.25
C ASN A 176 -60.03 -54.76 3.40
N SER A 177 -59.03 -55.66 3.32
CA SER A 177 -59.13 -56.91 2.54
C SER A 177 -59.55 -58.14 3.36
N SER A 178 -59.92 -57.94 4.63
CA SER A 178 -60.59 -58.95 5.45
C SER A 178 -62.08 -58.64 5.59
N GLU A 179 -62.82 -58.75 4.48
CA GLU A 179 -64.27 -59.04 4.43
C GLU A 179 -64.59 -59.79 3.12
#